data_AF-A0A9Q3CAE5-F1
#
_entry.id   AF-A0A9Q3CAE5-F1
#
_cell.length_a   1.000
_cell.length_b   1.000
_cell.length_c   1.000
_cell.angle_alpha   90.00
_cell.angle_beta   90.00
_cell.angle_gamma   90.00
#
_symmetry.space_group_name_H-M   'P 1'
#
loop_
_entity.id
_entity.type
_entity.pdbx_description
1 polymer ?
#
loop_
_entity_poly.entity_id
_entity_poly.type
_entity_poly.pdbx_seq_one_letter_code
_entity_poly.pdbx_strand_id
1 'polypeptide(L)'
;MSIPCALAFFIYVDWLNAHARSSQLASIGPIMLICLNLPPSEGLNPENFYVSGIIPGAKEPTALQLNYLLMPLVKELKDLWKSYHFSPSLTGPSESFIHVAILTPITDLVAMRKLN
;
A
#
# COMPACT_ATOMS: atom_id res chain seq x y z
N MET A 1 23.05 5.39 8.05
CA MET A 1 22.46 6.43 8.91
C MET A 1 20.96 6.16 8.96
N SER A 2 20.44 5.66 10.08
CA SER A 2 19.02 5.30 10.23
C SER A 2 18.19 6.56 10.43
N ILE A 3 17.16 6.78 9.62
CA ILE A 3 16.20 7.85 9.84
C ILE A 3 15.36 7.46 11.07
N PRO A 4 15.40 8.22 12.18
CA PRO A 4 14.55 7.93 13.34
C PRO A 4 13.08 8.00 12.91
N CYS A 5 12.24 7.09 13.44
CA CYS A 5 10.81 7.02 13.15
C CYS A 5 10.46 6.82 11.66
N ALA A 6 11.27 6.04 10.94
CA ALA A 6 10.96 5.63 9.58
C ALA A 6 10.14 4.33 9.52
N LEU A 7 9.04 4.36 8.78
CA LEU A 7 8.23 3.19 8.44
C LEU A 7 8.44 2.82 6.98
N ALA A 8 8.78 1.56 6.73
CA ALA A 8 8.96 0.99 5.41
C ALA A 8 7.80 0.06 5.09
N PHE A 9 7.27 0.15 3.87
CA PHE A 9 6.18 -0.70 3.40
C PHE A 9 6.51 -1.35 2.04
N PHE A 10 5.90 -2.50 1.79
CA PHE A 10 5.67 -2.98 0.42
C PHE A 10 4.24 -2.71 0.00
N ILE A 11 4.04 -2.45 -1.29
CA ILE A 11 2.71 -2.30 -1.89
C ILE A 11 2.33 -3.59 -2.62
N TYR A 12 1.14 -4.09 -2.34
CA TYR A 12 0.54 -5.22 -3.03
C TYR A 12 -0.69 -4.75 -3.80
N VAL A 13 -0.74 -5.10 -5.08
CA VAL A 13 -1.85 -4.84 -6.00
C VAL A 13 -2.05 -6.09 -6.82
N ASP A 14 -3.26 -6.64 -6.80
CA ASP A 14 -3.64 -7.85 -7.53
C ASP A 14 -5.10 -7.72 -8.00
N TRP A 15 -5.49 -8.44 -9.05
CA TRP A 15 -6.86 -8.47 -9.57
C TRP A 15 -7.52 -9.81 -9.30
N LEU A 16 -8.10 -9.94 -8.12
CA LEU A 16 -8.74 -11.18 -7.68
C LEU A 16 -10.10 -11.32 -8.34
N ASN A 17 -10.43 -12.53 -8.80
CA ASN A 17 -11.78 -12.87 -9.20
C ASN A 17 -12.65 -13.00 -7.94
N ALA A 18 -13.58 -12.06 -7.75
CA ALA A 18 -14.46 -12.02 -6.59
C ALA A 18 -15.43 -13.21 -6.53
N HIS A 19 -15.63 -13.91 -7.66
CA HIS A 19 -16.42 -15.12 -7.76
C HIS A 19 -15.53 -16.29 -8.17
N ALA A 20 -14.87 -16.91 -7.20
CA ALA A 20 -14.02 -18.10 -7.41
C ALA A 20 -14.70 -19.28 -8.12
N ARG A 21 -16.04 -19.28 -8.27
CA ARG A 21 -16.86 -20.39 -8.80
C ARG A 21 -17.97 -19.99 -9.78
N SER A 22 -18.05 -18.73 -10.22
CA SER A 22 -19.12 -18.26 -11.10
C SER A 22 -18.54 -17.62 -12.36
N SER A 23 -19.25 -17.77 -13.49
CA SER A 23 -18.91 -17.14 -14.78
C SER A 23 -19.12 -15.62 -14.78
N GLN A 24 -19.52 -15.02 -13.65
CA GLN A 24 -19.62 -13.57 -13.51
C GLN A 24 -18.23 -12.99 -13.34
N LEU A 25 -17.83 -12.18 -14.33
CA LEU A 25 -16.62 -11.38 -14.31
C LEU A 25 -16.81 -10.24 -13.31
N ALA A 26 -16.64 -10.51 -12.03
CA ALA A 26 -16.52 -9.48 -11.00
C ALA A 26 -15.11 -9.60 -10.45
N SER A 27 -14.26 -8.60 -10.71
CA SER A 27 -12.91 -8.57 -10.18
C SER A 27 -12.79 -7.47 -9.13
N ILE A 28 -11.99 -7.73 -8.11
CA ILE A 28 -11.70 -6.74 -7.07
C ILE A 28 -10.19 -6.61 -6.99
N GLY A 29 -9.71 -5.37 -7.10
CA GLY A 29 -8.30 -5.05 -7.00
C GLY A 29 -7.95 -4.32 -5.71
N PRO A 30 -7.57 -5.02 -4.62
CA PRO A 30 -7.12 -4.33 -3.41
C PRO A 30 -5.74 -3.71 -3.62
N ILE A 31 -5.55 -2.48 -3.12
CA ILE A 31 -4.26 -1.84 -2.95
C ILE A 31 -3.92 -1.92 -1.46
N MET A 32 -2.93 -2.74 -1.10
CA MET A 32 -2.53 -3.01 0.28
C MET A 32 -1.11 -2.55 0.54
N LEU A 33 -0.85 -1.99 1.72
CA LEU A 33 0.48 -1.70 2.24
C LEU A 33 0.79 -2.64 3.40
N ILE A 34 1.97 -3.25 3.37
CA ILE A 34 2.44 -4.21 4.36
C ILE A 34 3.66 -3.62 5.06
N CYS A 35 3.59 -3.47 6.39
CA CYS A 35 4.65 -2.85 7.18
C CYS A 35 5.86 -3.79 7.35
N LEU A 36 7.03 -3.34 6.93
CA LEU A 36 8.29 -4.09 6.99
C LEU A 36 9.05 -3.89 8.30
N ASN A 37 8.59 -2.96 9.14
CA ASN A 37 9.10 -2.79 10.48
C ASN A 37 8.57 -3.86 11.45
N LEU A 38 7.52 -4.59 11.06
CA LEU A 38 7.01 -5.73 11.82
C LEU A 38 7.80 -7.01 11.49
N PRO A 39 7.93 -7.95 12.43
CA PRO A 39 8.41 -9.30 12.13
C PRO A 39 7.58 -9.92 10.99
N PRO A 40 8.19 -10.70 10.06
CA PRO A 40 7.45 -11.31 8.94
C PRO A 40 6.25 -12.15 9.36
N SER A 41 6.34 -12.82 10.53
CA SER A 41 5.27 -13.63 11.11
C SER A 41 4.05 -12.82 11.57
N GLU A 42 4.21 -11.51 11.73
CA GLU A 42 3.15 -10.60 12.17
C GLU A 42 2.72 -9.68 11.02
N GLY A 43 3.67 -9.14 10.26
CA GLY A 43 3.39 -8.22 9.16
C GLY A 43 2.54 -8.82 8.04
N LEU A 44 2.57 -10.15 7.87
CA LEU A 44 1.75 -10.87 6.90
C LEU A 44 0.37 -11.28 7.44
N ASN A 45 0.05 -10.96 8.69
CA ASN A 45 -1.28 -11.20 9.20
C ASN A 45 -2.28 -10.18 8.61
N PRO A 46 -3.48 -10.61 8.20
CA PRO A 46 -4.47 -9.72 7.58
C PRO A 46 -4.81 -8.47 8.41
N GLU A 47 -4.77 -8.54 9.74
CA GLU A 47 -5.00 -7.40 10.63
C GLU A 47 -3.97 -6.27 10.51
N ASN A 48 -2.77 -6.58 9.98
CA ASN A 48 -1.68 -5.62 9.79
C ASN A 48 -1.60 -5.07 8.35
N PHE A 49 -2.54 -5.45 7.48
CA PHE A 49 -2.63 -4.90 6.14
C PHE A 49 -3.33 -3.54 6.16
N TYR A 50 -2.63 -2.51 5.68
CA TYR A 50 -3.25 -1.22 5.45
C TYR A 50 -3.86 -1.18 4.04
N VAL A 51 -5.18 -1.22 3.96
CA VAL A 51 -5.91 -1.13 2.68
C VAL A 51 -6.03 0.34 2.29
N SER A 52 -5.22 0.76 1.32
CA SER A 52 -5.22 2.13 0.80
C SER A 52 -6.33 2.37 -0.23
N GLY A 53 -6.86 1.30 -0.85
CA GLY A 53 -7.89 1.43 -1.85
C GLY A 53 -8.42 0.08 -2.33
N ILE A 54 -9.61 0.10 -2.90
CA ILE A 54 -10.25 -1.04 -3.54
C ILE A 54 -10.70 -0.58 -4.92
N ILE A 55 -10.25 -1.28 -5.96
CA ILE A 55 -10.60 -0.94 -7.33
C ILE A 55 -11.74 -1.86 -7.78
N PRO A 56 -12.96 -1.33 -7.97
CA PRO A 56 -14.09 -2.10 -8.44
C PRO A 56 -14.06 -2.25 -9.97
N GLY A 57 -14.41 -3.42 -10.48
CA GLY A 57 -14.66 -3.56 -11.91
C GLY A 57 -14.67 -5.00 -12.39
N ALA A 58 -15.42 -5.28 -13.45
CA ALA A 58 -15.47 -6.62 -14.02
C ALA A 58 -14.12 -7.12 -14.57
N LYS A 59 -13.19 -6.19 -14.88
CA LYS A 59 -11.92 -6.48 -15.55
C LYS A 59 -10.76 -5.72 -14.90
N GLU A 60 -9.56 -6.25 -15.12
CA GLU A 60 -8.30 -5.61 -14.77
C GLU A 60 -8.10 -4.28 -15.52
N PRO A 61 -7.60 -3.23 -14.86
CA PRO A 61 -7.36 -1.94 -15.48
C PRO A 61 -6.18 -2.01 -16.43
N THR A 62 -6.20 -1.10 -17.38
CA THR A 62 -5.00 -0.74 -18.15
C THR A 62 -3.94 -0.10 -17.25
N ALA A 63 -2.68 -0.10 -17.69
CA ALA A 63 -1.60 0.57 -16.95
C ALA A 63 -1.89 2.05 -16.71
N LEU A 64 -2.44 2.75 -17.71
CA LEU A 64 -2.81 4.16 -17.57
C LEU A 64 -3.88 4.37 -16.50
N GLN A 65 -4.92 3.53 -16.47
CA GLN A 65 -5.95 3.61 -15.44
C GLN A 65 -5.39 3.30 -14.05
N LEU A 66 -4.52 2.30 -13.94
CA LEU A 66 -3.86 1.97 -12.68
C LEU A 66 -3.03 3.16 -12.16
N ASN A 67 -2.27 3.83 -13.02
CA ASN A 67 -1.48 5.00 -12.64
C ASN A 67 -2.37 6.14 -12.10
N TYR A 68 -3.54 6.38 -12.72
CA TYR A 68 -4.50 7.36 -12.20
C TYR A 68 -5.09 6.95 -10.83
N LEU A 69 -5.30 5.65 -10.61
CA LEU A 69 -5.83 5.13 -9.34
C LEU A 69 -4.78 5.18 -8.23
N LEU A 70 -3.50 5.02 -8.55
CA LEU A 70 -2.39 5.11 -7.58
C LEU A 70 -1.95 6.55 -7.28
N MET A 71 -2.30 7.53 -8.14
CA MET A 71 -1.91 8.93 -7.97
C MET A 71 -2.21 9.53 -6.59
N PRO A 72 -3.40 9.32 -5.99
CA PRO A 72 -3.70 9.82 -4.64
C PRO A 72 -2.74 9.25 -3.59
N LEU A 73 -2.52 7.93 -3.60
CA LEU A 73 -1.60 7.25 -2.70
C LEU A 73 -0.16 7.76 -2.90
N VAL A 74 0.30 7.92 -4.15
CA VAL A 74 1.63 8.48 -4.44
C VAL A 74 1.78 9.90 -3.90
N LYS A 75 0.71 10.71 -3.95
CA LYS A 75 0.72 12.06 -3.39
C LYS A 75 0.89 12.02 -1.87
N GLU A 76 0.09 11.20 -1.18
CA GLU A 76 0.18 11.03 0.29
C GLU A 76 1.57 10.54 0.70
N LEU A 77 2.13 9.56 0.00
CA LEU A 77 3.47 9.05 0.28
C LEU A 77 4.56 10.11 0.09
N LYS A 78 4.43 10.99 -0.91
CA LYS A 78 5.36 12.12 -1.11
C LYS A 78 5.31 13.11 0.06
N ASP A 79 4.13 13.32 0.63
CA ASP A 79 3.96 14.20 1.77
C ASP A 79 4.51 13.54 3.05
N LEU A 80 4.21 12.25 3.26
CA LEU A 80 4.74 11.44 4.37
C LEU A 80 6.27 11.24 4.31
N TRP A 81 6.87 11.27 3.11
CA TRP A 81 8.33 11.20 2.96
C TRP A 81 9.02 12.49 3.44
N LYS A 82 8.43 13.66 3.13
CA LYS A 82 9.04 14.96 3.45
C LYS A 82 9.13 15.17 4.95
N SER A 83 8.05 14.89 5.66
CA SER A 83 7.96 14.70 7.12
C SER A 83 6.50 14.89 7.53
N TYR A 84 5.92 13.92 8.22
CA TYR A 84 4.62 14.11 8.86
C TYR A 84 4.82 14.42 10.34
N HIS A 85 4.25 15.55 10.79
CA HIS A 85 4.29 15.93 12.19
C HIS A 85 3.27 15.08 12.95
N PHE A 86 3.77 14.21 13.82
CA PHE A 86 2.94 13.45 14.74
C PHE A 86 3.19 13.96 16.15
N SER A 87 2.12 14.43 16.80
CA SER A 87 2.15 14.74 18.24
C SER A 87 1.62 13.53 18.99
N PRO A 88 2.49 12.66 19.56
CA PRO A 88 2.03 11.56 20.40
C PRO A 88 1.35 12.15 21.63
N SER A 89 0.09 11.80 21.87
CA SER A 89 -0.63 12.27 23.03
C SER A 89 -0.07 11.64 24.32
N LEU A 90 0.15 12.53 25.29
CA LEU A 90 0.29 12.35 26.74
C LEU A 90 1.59 11.81 27.36
N THR A 91 2.40 10.96 26.71
CA THR A 91 3.66 10.45 27.37
C THR A 91 4.85 10.18 26.44
N GLY A 92 4.76 10.50 25.15
CA GLY A 92 5.86 10.29 24.19
C GLY A 92 6.84 11.46 24.11
N PRO A 93 8.07 11.26 23.60
CA PRO A 93 9.02 12.35 23.38
C PRO A 93 8.41 13.44 22.47
N SER A 94 8.78 14.68 22.75
CA SER A 94 8.40 15.91 22.06
C SER A 94 8.47 15.73 20.54
N GLU A 95 7.36 16.03 19.84
CA GLU A 95 7.25 16.15 18.38
C GLU A 95 8.08 15.16 17.56
N SER A 96 7.48 14.04 17.17
CA SER A 96 8.16 13.06 16.33
C SER A 96 7.77 13.24 14.87
N PHE A 97 8.76 13.34 14.00
CA PHE A 97 8.55 13.30 12.56
C PHE A 97 8.54 11.85 12.10
N ILE A 98 7.47 11.44 11.42
CA ILE A 98 7.40 10.12 10.79
C ILE A 98 7.77 10.27 9.31
N HIS A 99 8.63 9.37 8.85
CA HIS A 99 8.96 9.23 7.43
C HIS A 99 8.43 7.90 6.93
N VAL A 100 7.65 7.92 5.85
CA VAL A 100 7.12 6.68 5.24
C VAL A 100 7.75 6.47 3.87
N ALA A 101 8.18 5.24 3.59
CA ALA A 101 8.72 4.86 2.30
C ALA A 101 8.11 3.54 1.80
N ILE A 102 7.88 3.46 0.48
CA ILE A 102 7.62 2.18 -0.19
C ILE A 102 8.92 1.67 -0.80
N LEU A 103 9.34 0.48 -0.41
CA LEU A 103 10.62 -0.10 -0.87
C LEU A 103 10.47 -0.92 -2.16
N THR A 104 9.36 -1.62 -2.32
CA THR A 104 9.11 -2.48 -3.48
C THR A 104 7.63 -2.78 -3.66
N PRO A 105 7.16 -2.91 -4.91
CA PRO A 105 5.90 -3.59 -5.18
C PRO A 105 6.06 -5.11 -5.12
N ILE A 106 5.16 -5.78 -4.40
CA ILE A 106 4.97 -7.23 -4.48
C ILE A 106 3.69 -7.45 -5.28
N THR A 107 3.85 -7.70 -6.57
CA THR A 107 2.72 -8.01 -7.46
C THR A 107 3.12 -9.15 -8.40
N ASP A 108 2.13 -9.76 -9.07
CA ASP A 108 2.44 -10.75 -10.08
C ASP A 108 3.18 -10.11 -11.28
N LEU A 109 3.77 -10.94 -12.15
CA LEU A 109 4.57 -10.43 -13.28
C LEU A 109 3.75 -9.51 -14.22
N VAL A 110 2.43 -9.74 -14.32
CA VAL A 110 1.54 -8.98 -15.21
C VAL A 110 1.27 -7.60 -14.63
N ALA A 111 0.98 -7.51 -13.33
CA ALA A 111 0.79 -6.29 -12.58
C ALA A 111 2.11 -5.50 -12.45
N MET A 112 3.25 -6.17 -12.26
CA MET A 112 4.58 -5.53 -12.22
C MET A 112 4.86 -4.72 -13.49
N ARG A 113 4.45 -5.21 -14.67
CA ARG A 113 4.63 -4.49 -15.95
C ARG A 113 3.78 -3.21 -16.07
N LYS A 114 2.77 -3.07 -15.23
CA LYS A 114 1.87 -1.91 -15.20
C LYS A 114 2.30 -0.86 -14.17
N LEU A 115 3.14 -1.24 -13.21
CA LEU A 115 3.75 -0.36 -12.24
C LEU A 115 5.02 0.27 -12.84
N ASN A 116 4.83 1.27 -13.69
CA ASN A 116 5.94 2.01 -14.32
C ASN A 116 5.63 3.51 -14.32
#